data_AF-A8AAX5-F1
#
_entry.id   AF-A8AAX5-F1
#
_cell.length_a   1.000
_cell.length_b   1.000
_cell.length_c   1.000
_cell.angle_alpha   90.00
_cell.angle_beta   90.00
_cell.angle_gamma   90.00
#
_symmetry.space_group_name_H-M   'P 1'
#
loop_
_entity.id
_entity.type
_entity.pdbx_description
1 polymer ?
#
loop_
_entity_poly.entity_id
_entity_poly.type
_entity_poly.pdbx_seq_one_letter_code
_entity_poly.pdbx_strand_id
1 'polypeptide(L)'
;MAVRPIESMGVPVVILKEGSTRTYGREALRTNMMAARAVAEVLRTTFGPKGMDKMLVDSLGDVTITNDGATILDKMDLQHPAAKLLVQIAKGQDEEVGDGTKRAVIFAGELLKHAEDLLEKDVHPTIIIQGYKKALGKALEKIEEIAEPIDPEDKEKLKRIALTSLASKGVQEARELFAEIAVEAVNTIKEKRGDKWYVDLDYVQIVKKHGGSLKDTKLIKGVVLDKEVVHPNMPKRVENAKIAVLDAPLELEKPELDAEIRITSPEQLKALLEEKEEILRKKVEKLKEVGANVVITQKGIDEVAQYYLAKAGIMAVRRVKRSDLEKVARATGAKIISNVEDITPNDLGEAKLVEERKVGDDKMVFIEGAKNPRAVSVLIRGGFERIVDEAERSLRDALSAVADAVRAGKIVGAGGAPEVELALALRDYAREVGGKEQLAIEAFAKALEGIVMALVENAGYDPVEKLMQLRAAHAKEGCKHCGVDVYTGEITDMLKKGAFEAVAIPANAIKSGTEAATLILRIDDIVIAGKKEEESKGGEK
;
A
#
# COMPACT_ATOMS: atom_id res chain seq x y z
N MET A 1 -11.23 19.52 -68.15
CA MET A 1 -11.47 20.52 -67.09
C MET A 1 -12.82 20.24 -66.45
N ALA A 2 -12.83 19.80 -65.20
CA ALA A 2 -14.00 19.85 -64.33
C ALA A 2 -13.47 20.11 -62.91
N VAL A 3 -13.51 21.37 -62.51
CA VAL A 3 -13.06 21.84 -61.19
C VAL A 3 -14.13 21.43 -60.19
N ARG A 4 -13.77 20.60 -59.21
CA ARG A 4 -14.63 20.32 -58.04
C ARG A 4 -14.65 21.57 -57.14
N PRO A 5 -15.79 21.95 -56.54
CA PRO A 5 -15.85 23.08 -55.64
C PRO A 5 -15.04 22.77 -54.38
N ILE A 6 -14.25 23.75 -53.93
CA ILE A 6 -13.62 23.78 -52.62
C ILE A 6 -14.76 23.92 -51.61
N GLU A 7 -15.05 22.86 -50.85
CA GLU A 7 -15.92 22.96 -49.67
C GLU A 7 -15.30 23.99 -48.72
N SER A 8 -16.09 24.99 -48.35
CA SER A 8 -15.73 26.00 -47.37
C SER A 8 -15.40 25.32 -46.05
N MET A 9 -14.12 25.22 -45.72
CA MET A 9 -13.67 24.91 -44.36
C MET A 9 -14.24 26.00 -43.45
N GLY A 10 -15.29 25.67 -42.70
CA GLY A 10 -15.83 26.55 -41.68
C GLY A 10 -14.72 26.92 -40.71
N VAL A 11 -14.50 28.23 -40.54
CA VAL A 11 -13.60 28.74 -39.51
C VAL A 11 -14.06 28.16 -38.16
N PRO A 12 -13.22 27.42 -37.43
CA PRO A 12 -13.62 26.90 -36.13
C PRO A 12 -14.01 28.06 -35.23
N VAL A 13 -15.26 28.09 -34.77
CA VAL A 13 -15.68 29.04 -33.74
C VAL A 13 -14.88 28.72 -32.49
N VAL A 14 -13.90 29.57 -32.16
CA VAL A 14 -13.09 29.41 -30.94
C VAL A 14 -13.95 29.88 -29.75
N ILE A 15 -14.56 28.92 -29.06
CA ILE A 15 -15.39 29.16 -27.84
C ILE A 15 -14.50 29.28 -26.58
N LEU A 16 -13.19 29.09 -26.72
CA LEU A 16 -12.27 29.07 -25.59
C LEU A 16 -11.82 30.47 -25.18
N LYS A 17 -11.61 30.66 -23.87
CA LYS A 17 -11.02 31.90 -23.34
C LYS A 17 -9.62 32.11 -23.89
N GLU A 18 -9.24 33.36 -24.13
CA GLU A 18 -7.86 33.75 -24.50
C GLU A 18 -6.84 33.12 -23.54
N GLY A 19 -5.75 32.60 -24.10
CA GLY A 19 -4.72 31.87 -23.36
C GLY A 19 -5.00 30.37 -23.12
N SER A 20 -6.14 29.84 -23.58
CA SER A 20 -6.42 28.40 -23.50
C SER A 20 -5.86 27.65 -24.72
N THR A 21 -5.27 26.47 -24.49
CA THR A 21 -4.85 25.57 -25.57
C THR A 21 -5.80 24.37 -25.67
N ARG A 22 -6.02 23.89 -26.90
CA ARG A 22 -6.88 22.75 -27.19
C ARG A 22 -6.20 21.78 -28.14
N THR A 23 -6.16 20.51 -27.77
CA THR A 23 -5.75 19.41 -28.64
C THR A 23 -6.95 18.49 -28.83
N TYR A 24 -7.35 18.19 -30.06
CA TYR A 24 -8.61 17.48 -30.34
C TYR A 24 -8.46 16.33 -31.35
N GLY A 25 -9.45 15.45 -31.38
CA GLY A 25 -9.55 14.31 -32.29
C GLY A 25 -8.41 13.29 -32.12
N ARG A 26 -7.89 12.82 -33.25
CA ARG A 26 -6.82 11.79 -33.28
C ARG A 26 -5.52 12.25 -32.63
N GLU A 27 -5.22 13.56 -32.70
CA GLU A 27 -4.00 14.11 -32.10
C GLU A 27 -4.04 14.05 -30.57
N ALA A 28 -5.19 14.35 -29.96
CA ALA A 28 -5.41 14.23 -28.53
C ALA A 28 -5.23 12.78 -28.06
N LEU A 29 -5.89 11.84 -28.74
CA LEU A 29 -5.76 10.41 -28.46
C LEU A 29 -4.30 9.94 -28.54
N ARG A 30 -3.59 10.33 -29.60
CA ARG A 30 -2.18 9.94 -29.78
C ARG A 30 -1.29 10.49 -28.67
N THR A 31 -1.45 11.77 -28.34
CA THR A 31 -0.67 12.43 -27.27
C THR A 31 -0.92 11.77 -25.91
N ASN A 32 -2.19 11.47 -25.61
CA ASN A 32 -2.59 10.75 -24.41
C ASN A 32 -1.93 9.35 -24.32
N MET A 33 -1.99 8.59 -25.42
CA MET A 33 -1.37 7.26 -25.50
C MET A 33 0.14 7.32 -25.36
N MET A 34 0.82 8.26 -26.02
CA MET A 34 2.26 8.44 -25.92
C MET A 34 2.70 8.76 -24.50
N ALA A 35 2.01 9.68 -23.82
CA ALA A 35 2.32 10.04 -22.44
C ALA A 35 2.16 8.85 -21.49
N ALA A 36 1.06 8.08 -21.64
CA ALA A 36 0.81 6.90 -20.83
C ALA A 36 1.84 5.78 -21.09
N ARG A 37 2.20 5.54 -22.36
CA ARG A 37 3.22 4.57 -22.75
C ARG A 37 4.61 4.94 -22.21
N ALA A 38 4.97 6.22 -22.23
CA ALA A 38 6.24 6.69 -21.68
C ALA A 38 6.36 6.36 -20.17
N VAL A 39 5.28 6.54 -19.41
CA VAL A 39 5.24 6.15 -17.99
C VAL A 39 5.36 4.65 -17.81
N ALA A 40 4.66 3.86 -18.62
CA ALA A 40 4.75 2.40 -18.58
C ALA A 40 6.19 1.90 -18.87
N GLU A 41 6.89 2.53 -19.82
CA GLU A 41 8.28 2.18 -20.17
C GLU A 41 9.26 2.44 -19.02
N VAL A 42 9.06 3.53 -18.26
CA VAL A 42 9.88 3.82 -17.06
C VAL A 42 9.78 2.69 -16.04
N LEU A 43 8.57 2.14 -15.84
CA LEU A 43 8.33 1.01 -14.94
C LEU A 43 8.68 -0.35 -15.55
N ARG A 44 8.67 -0.49 -16.88
CA ARG A 44 8.96 -1.76 -17.56
C ARG A 44 10.29 -2.37 -17.10
N THR A 45 11.32 -1.54 -16.98
CA THR A 45 12.68 -1.95 -16.58
C THR A 45 12.84 -2.27 -15.10
N THR A 46 11.81 -2.07 -14.27
CA THR A 46 11.78 -2.44 -12.85
C THR A 46 10.96 -3.70 -12.59
N PHE A 47 10.35 -4.30 -13.63
CA PHE A 47 9.44 -5.41 -13.48
C PHE A 47 10.16 -6.76 -13.27
N GLY A 48 9.73 -7.51 -12.25
CA GLY A 48 10.22 -8.85 -11.93
C GLY A 48 11.50 -8.88 -11.08
N PRO A 49 11.95 -10.08 -10.64
CA PRO A 49 13.08 -10.23 -9.71
C PRO A 49 14.44 -9.72 -10.23
N LYS A 50 14.57 -9.56 -11.54
CA LYS A 50 15.76 -9.03 -12.22
C LYS A 50 15.58 -7.58 -12.68
N GLY A 51 14.46 -6.94 -12.34
CA GLY A 51 14.22 -5.53 -12.58
C GLY A 51 15.18 -4.64 -11.78
N MET A 52 15.56 -3.50 -12.36
CA MET A 52 16.51 -2.57 -11.74
C MET A 52 15.81 -1.48 -10.94
N ASP A 53 16.45 -1.00 -9.88
CA ASP A 53 15.96 0.14 -9.09
C ASP A 53 16.08 1.45 -9.87
N LYS A 54 15.24 2.42 -9.51
CA LYS A 54 15.31 3.80 -10.02
C LYS A 54 15.83 4.72 -8.94
N MET A 55 16.74 5.60 -9.33
CA MET A 55 17.19 6.73 -8.53
C MET A 55 16.37 7.96 -8.92
N LEU A 56 15.64 8.51 -7.95
CA LEU A 56 14.78 9.67 -8.09
C LEU A 56 15.36 10.79 -7.23
N VAL A 57 15.51 11.97 -7.81
CA VAL A 57 15.98 13.17 -7.13
C VAL A 57 14.87 14.20 -7.20
N ASP A 58 14.40 14.66 -6.05
CA ASP A 58 13.36 15.68 -6.00
C ASP A 58 13.93 17.10 -6.19
N SER A 59 13.06 18.10 -6.18
CA SER A 59 13.44 19.51 -6.36
C SER A 59 14.26 20.08 -5.20
N LEU A 60 14.26 19.43 -4.03
CA LEU A 60 15.04 19.80 -2.85
C LEU A 60 16.41 19.08 -2.82
N GLY A 61 16.62 18.10 -3.71
CA GLY A 61 17.83 17.30 -3.81
C GLY A 61 17.80 16.00 -3.01
N ASP A 62 16.65 15.62 -2.43
CA ASP A 62 16.53 14.36 -1.72
C ASP A 62 16.51 13.19 -2.70
N VAL A 63 17.41 12.24 -2.45
CA VAL A 63 17.61 11.07 -3.31
C VAL A 63 16.87 9.88 -2.74
N THR A 64 15.96 9.31 -3.54
CA THR A 64 15.27 8.06 -3.24
C THR A 64 15.66 7.00 -4.26
N ILE A 65 16.10 5.84 -3.78
CA ILE A 65 16.37 4.67 -4.61
C ILE A 65 15.31 3.65 -4.28
N THR A 66 14.54 3.21 -5.27
CA THR A 66 13.51 2.20 -5.04
C THR A 66 13.16 1.45 -6.33
N ASN A 67 12.70 0.22 -6.16
CA ASN A 67 12.06 -0.54 -7.21
C ASN A 67 10.54 -0.34 -7.21
N ASP A 68 9.97 0.20 -6.14
CA ASP A 68 8.52 0.17 -5.98
C ASP A 68 7.77 1.05 -7.00
N GLY A 69 6.78 0.46 -7.67
CA GLY A 69 6.10 1.08 -8.81
C GLY A 69 5.25 2.28 -8.40
N ALA A 70 4.48 2.16 -7.32
CA ALA A 70 3.67 3.25 -6.80
C ALA A 70 4.53 4.41 -6.30
N THR A 71 5.62 4.09 -5.58
CA THR A 71 6.57 5.08 -5.08
C THR A 71 7.29 5.82 -6.22
N ILE A 72 7.72 5.10 -7.27
CA ILE A 72 8.35 5.73 -8.44
C ILE A 72 7.40 6.75 -9.05
N LEU A 73 6.14 6.36 -9.29
CA LEU A 73 5.13 7.21 -9.90
C LEU A 73 4.73 8.40 -9.03
N ASP A 74 4.68 8.24 -7.71
CA ASP A 74 4.35 9.32 -6.77
C ASP A 74 5.43 10.40 -6.71
N LYS A 75 6.70 10.00 -6.83
CA LYS A 75 7.85 10.92 -6.80
C LYS A 75 8.15 11.56 -8.16
N MET A 76 7.60 11.05 -9.25
CA MET A 76 7.76 11.65 -10.58
C MET A 76 6.84 12.86 -10.75
N ASP A 77 7.40 14.02 -11.10
CA ASP A 77 6.61 15.20 -11.46
C ASP A 77 6.03 15.05 -12.88
N LEU A 78 4.84 14.43 -12.96
CA LEU A 78 4.15 14.19 -14.22
C LEU A 78 3.29 15.39 -14.61
N GLN A 79 3.62 16.03 -15.72
CA GLN A 79 2.87 17.18 -16.23
C GLN A 79 1.59 16.76 -16.98
N HIS A 80 1.66 15.68 -17.77
CA HIS A 80 0.57 15.28 -18.65
C HIS A 80 -0.60 14.61 -17.89
N PRO A 81 -1.87 15.01 -18.09
CA PRO A 81 -3.01 14.45 -17.35
C PRO A 81 -3.19 12.94 -17.51
N ALA A 82 -3.00 12.39 -18.72
CA ALA A 82 -3.08 10.94 -18.95
C ALA A 82 -2.02 10.15 -18.16
N ALA A 83 -0.84 10.74 -17.92
CA ALA A 83 0.20 10.15 -17.09
C ALA A 83 -0.21 10.14 -15.61
N LYS A 84 -0.83 11.24 -15.12
CA LYS A 84 -1.39 11.30 -13.76
C LYS A 84 -2.48 10.26 -13.51
N LEU A 85 -3.29 9.93 -14.53
CA LEU A 85 -4.28 8.85 -14.43
C LEU A 85 -3.61 7.50 -14.12
N LEU A 86 -2.46 7.18 -14.73
CA LEU A 86 -1.73 5.95 -14.42
C LEU A 86 -1.20 5.92 -12.98
N VAL A 87 -0.82 7.07 -12.41
CA VAL A 87 -0.43 7.14 -10.98
C VAL A 87 -1.59 6.78 -10.07
N GLN A 88 -2.79 7.29 -10.36
CA GLN A 88 -3.98 6.96 -9.57
C GLN A 88 -4.33 5.47 -9.66
N ILE A 89 -4.13 4.86 -10.83
CA ILE A 89 -4.34 3.43 -11.04
C ILE A 89 -3.32 2.59 -10.26
N ALA A 90 -2.05 3.00 -10.25
CA ALA A 90 -1.03 2.35 -9.45
C ALA A 90 -1.32 2.45 -7.94
N LYS A 91 -1.75 3.62 -7.46
CA LYS A 91 -2.17 3.81 -6.06
C LYS A 91 -3.38 2.97 -5.69
N GLY A 92 -4.41 2.93 -6.53
CA GLY A 92 -5.58 2.08 -6.30
C GLY A 92 -5.24 0.59 -6.29
N GLN A 93 -4.31 0.15 -7.13
CA GLN A 93 -3.81 -1.24 -7.10
C GLN A 93 -3.07 -1.55 -5.78
N ASP A 94 -2.26 -0.61 -5.29
CA ASP A 94 -1.52 -0.73 -4.02
C ASP A 94 -2.47 -0.76 -2.81
N GLU A 95 -3.50 0.07 -2.82
CA GLU A 95 -4.50 0.12 -1.74
C GLU A 95 -5.39 -1.14 -1.68
N GLU A 96 -5.76 -1.70 -2.85
CA GLU A 96 -6.66 -2.85 -2.92
C GLU A 96 -5.95 -4.19 -2.67
N VAL A 97 -4.77 -4.41 -3.26
CA VAL A 97 -4.06 -5.71 -3.21
C VAL A 97 -2.54 -5.58 -2.94
N GLY A 98 -2.03 -4.39 -2.64
CA GLY A 98 -0.65 -4.14 -2.15
C GLY A 98 0.53 -4.65 -3.00
N ASP A 99 0.28 -5.21 -4.19
CA ASP A 99 1.29 -5.65 -5.14
C ASP A 99 0.71 -5.60 -6.57
N GLY A 100 1.55 -5.77 -7.59
CA GLY A 100 1.14 -5.74 -8.99
C GLY A 100 0.95 -4.33 -9.56
N THR A 101 1.37 -3.29 -8.84
CA THR A 101 1.32 -1.88 -9.29
C THR A 101 1.99 -1.69 -10.65
N LYS A 102 3.18 -2.27 -10.82
CA LYS A 102 3.91 -2.30 -12.09
C LYS A 102 3.15 -3.05 -13.17
N ARG A 103 2.60 -4.23 -12.84
CA ARG A 103 1.85 -5.08 -13.77
C ARG A 103 0.66 -4.32 -14.36
N ALA A 104 -0.11 -3.63 -13.52
CA ALA A 104 -1.27 -2.84 -13.95
C ALA A 104 -0.88 -1.71 -14.93
N VAL A 105 0.18 -0.97 -14.63
CA VAL A 105 0.62 0.17 -15.45
C VAL A 105 1.27 -0.29 -16.76
N ILE A 106 2.11 -1.32 -16.72
CA ILE A 106 2.71 -1.92 -17.92
C ILE A 106 1.62 -2.48 -18.83
N PHE A 107 0.63 -3.18 -18.25
CA PHE A 107 -0.49 -3.71 -19.01
C PHE A 107 -1.32 -2.62 -19.68
N ALA A 108 -1.61 -1.52 -18.97
CA ALA A 108 -2.27 -0.35 -19.57
C ALA A 108 -1.46 0.22 -20.75
N GLY A 109 -0.13 0.33 -20.60
CA GLY A 109 0.77 0.78 -21.67
C GLY A 109 0.75 -0.13 -22.90
N GLU A 110 0.81 -1.44 -22.72
CA GLU A 110 0.74 -2.42 -23.82
C GLU A 110 -0.64 -2.43 -24.51
N LEU A 111 -1.73 -2.27 -23.76
CA LEU A 111 -3.07 -2.12 -24.33
C LEU A 111 -3.17 -0.86 -25.20
N LEU A 112 -2.60 0.26 -24.77
CA LEU A 112 -2.61 1.51 -25.54
C LEU A 112 -1.71 1.44 -26.77
N LYS A 113 -0.56 0.76 -26.67
CA LYS A 113 0.33 0.48 -27.81
C LYS A 113 -0.41 -0.31 -28.90
N HIS A 114 -1.09 -1.40 -28.54
CA HIS A 114 -1.86 -2.17 -29.52
C HIS A 114 -3.17 -1.49 -29.96
N ALA A 115 -3.72 -0.59 -29.15
CA ALA A 115 -4.84 0.25 -29.60
C ALA A 115 -4.40 1.23 -30.70
N GLU A 116 -3.18 1.78 -30.63
CA GLU A 116 -2.62 2.62 -31.69
C GLU A 116 -2.57 1.88 -33.03
N ASP A 117 -2.09 0.63 -33.05
CA ASP A 117 -2.08 -0.23 -34.26
C ASP A 117 -3.49 -0.44 -34.86
N LEU A 118 -4.53 -0.48 -34.02
CA LEU A 118 -5.92 -0.64 -34.45
C LEU A 118 -6.53 0.67 -34.96
N LEU A 119 -6.16 1.81 -34.35
CA LEU A 119 -6.57 3.13 -34.79
C LEU A 119 -5.98 3.46 -36.17
N GLU A 120 -4.74 3.04 -36.44
CA GLU A 120 -4.12 3.14 -37.77
C GLU A 120 -4.85 2.32 -38.84
N LYS A 121 -5.54 1.24 -38.44
CA LYS A 121 -6.40 0.41 -39.29
C LYS A 121 -7.85 0.91 -39.37
N ASP A 122 -8.10 2.16 -38.97
CA ASP A 122 -9.42 2.79 -38.94
C ASP A 122 -10.48 2.00 -38.13
N VAL A 123 -10.04 1.37 -37.02
CA VAL A 123 -10.96 0.83 -36.01
C VAL A 123 -11.33 1.96 -35.05
N HIS A 124 -12.63 2.22 -34.90
CA HIS A 124 -13.11 3.30 -34.02
C HIS A 124 -12.77 3.02 -32.54
N PRO A 125 -12.33 4.01 -31.72
CA PRO A 125 -11.98 3.81 -30.32
C PRO A 125 -13.06 3.08 -29.50
N THR A 126 -14.34 3.37 -29.74
CA THR A 126 -15.47 2.69 -29.08
C THR A 126 -15.48 1.19 -29.30
N ILE A 127 -15.13 0.72 -30.50
CA ILE A 127 -15.07 -0.72 -30.82
C ILE A 127 -13.90 -1.36 -30.09
N ILE A 128 -12.75 -0.68 -30.03
CA ILE A 128 -11.58 -1.14 -29.26
C ILE A 128 -11.95 -1.29 -27.78
N ILE A 129 -12.60 -0.27 -27.21
CA ILE A 129 -13.05 -0.28 -25.81
C ILE A 129 -14.05 -1.42 -25.56
N GLN A 130 -15.00 -1.65 -26.47
CA GLN A 130 -15.96 -2.75 -26.35
C GLN A 130 -15.26 -4.12 -26.39
N GLY A 131 -14.33 -4.32 -27.32
CA GLY A 131 -13.54 -5.54 -27.41
C GLY A 131 -12.68 -5.77 -26.16
N TYR A 132 -12.01 -4.74 -25.64
CA TYR A 132 -11.23 -4.82 -24.40
C TYR A 132 -12.11 -5.16 -23.18
N LYS A 133 -13.32 -4.60 -23.08
CA LYS A 133 -14.26 -4.97 -22.01
C LYS A 133 -14.72 -6.42 -22.09
N LYS A 134 -15.02 -6.92 -23.31
CA LYS A 134 -15.36 -8.33 -23.53
C LYS A 134 -14.19 -9.26 -23.17
N ALA A 135 -12.97 -8.88 -23.57
CA ALA A 135 -11.76 -9.61 -23.25
C ALA A 135 -11.51 -9.65 -21.72
N LEU A 136 -11.66 -8.52 -21.03
CA LEU A 136 -11.54 -8.46 -19.57
C LEU A 136 -12.51 -9.41 -18.87
N GLY A 137 -13.80 -9.40 -19.24
CA GLY A 137 -14.78 -10.31 -18.67
C GLY A 137 -14.36 -11.78 -18.81
N LYS A 138 -13.93 -12.16 -20.01
CA LYS A 138 -13.47 -13.53 -20.28
C LYS A 138 -12.17 -13.87 -19.55
N ALA A 139 -11.25 -12.92 -19.42
CA ALA A 139 -9.99 -13.10 -18.71
C ALA A 139 -10.22 -13.34 -17.21
N LEU A 140 -11.14 -12.59 -16.59
CA LEU A 140 -11.47 -12.78 -15.17
C LEU A 140 -12.19 -14.12 -14.91
N GLU A 141 -13.03 -14.60 -15.83
CA GLU A 141 -13.58 -15.95 -15.74
C GLU A 141 -12.47 -17.01 -15.80
N LYS A 142 -11.55 -16.86 -16.76
CA LYS A 142 -10.50 -17.85 -16.99
C LYS A 142 -9.48 -17.88 -15.86
N ILE A 143 -9.12 -16.73 -15.27
CA ILE A 143 -8.14 -16.69 -14.18
C ILE A 143 -8.67 -17.41 -12.93
N GLU A 144 -9.98 -17.33 -12.68
CA GLU A 144 -10.64 -18.06 -11.59
C GLU A 144 -10.73 -19.56 -11.85
N GLU A 145 -10.85 -19.99 -13.11
CA GLU A 145 -10.86 -21.41 -13.51
C GLU A 145 -9.49 -22.07 -13.31
N ILE A 146 -8.40 -21.34 -13.57
CA ILE A 146 -7.04 -21.88 -13.44
C ILE A 146 -6.48 -21.74 -12.02
N ALA A 147 -7.11 -20.97 -11.14
CA ALA A 147 -6.61 -20.76 -9.80
C ALA A 147 -6.71 -22.02 -8.94
N GLU A 148 -5.65 -22.33 -8.20
CA GLU A 148 -5.63 -23.45 -7.25
C GLU A 148 -5.96 -22.98 -5.84
N PRO A 149 -6.75 -23.74 -5.06
CA PRO A 149 -7.04 -23.39 -3.68
C PRO A 149 -5.79 -23.46 -2.80
N ILE A 150 -5.64 -22.51 -1.89
CA ILE A 150 -4.61 -22.52 -0.84
C ILE A 150 -5.28 -22.57 0.53
N ASP A 151 -4.72 -23.38 1.43
CA ASP A 151 -5.13 -23.36 2.83
C ASP A 151 -4.54 -22.12 3.53
N PRO A 152 -5.36 -21.22 4.09
CA PRO A 152 -4.89 -20.06 4.84
C PRO A 152 -4.11 -20.39 6.12
N GLU A 153 -4.05 -21.66 6.53
CA GLU A 153 -3.23 -22.13 7.66
C GLU A 153 -1.89 -22.73 7.24
N ASP A 154 -1.67 -22.96 5.94
CA ASP A 154 -0.41 -23.50 5.40
C ASP A 154 0.70 -22.44 5.41
N LYS A 155 1.45 -22.41 6.51
CA LYS A 155 2.55 -21.46 6.71
C LYS A 155 3.66 -21.59 5.67
N GLU A 156 3.94 -22.78 5.15
CA GLU A 156 5.01 -22.96 4.17
C GLU A 156 4.63 -22.34 2.83
N LYS A 157 3.40 -22.58 2.37
CA LYS A 157 2.91 -21.94 1.13
C LYS A 157 2.79 -20.43 1.28
N LEU A 158 2.29 -19.93 2.42
CA LEU A 158 2.24 -18.49 2.67
C LEU A 158 3.65 -17.87 2.70
N LYS A 159 4.65 -18.58 3.25
CA LYS A 159 6.06 -18.14 3.21
C LYS A 159 6.57 -18.06 1.77
N ARG A 160 6.21 -19.01 0.91
CA ARG A 160 6.57 -18.98 -0.53
C ARG A 160 5.96 -17.78 -1.26
N ILE A 161 4.74 -17.37 -0.92
CA ILE A 161 4.11 -16.16 -1.47
C ILE A 161 4.88 -14.91 -1.05
N ALA A 162 5.19 -14.78 0.24
CA ALA A 162 5.99 -13.66 0.73
C ALA A 162 7.38 -13.61 0.07
N LEU A 163 8.04 -14.77 -0.09
CA LEU A 163 9.33 -14.86 -0.79
C LEU A 163 9.24 -14.44 -2.27
N THR A 164 8.12 -14.75 -2.93
CA THR A 164 7.87 -14.38 -4.34
C THR A 164 7.72 -12.86 -4.48
N SER A 165 6.92 -12.22 -3.62
CA SER A 165 6.75 -10.76 -3.61
C SER A 165 8.07 -10.04 -3.30
N LEU A 166 8.81 -10.51 -2.29
CA LEU A 166 10.10 -9.93 -1.90
C LEU A 166 11.25 -10.17 -2.90
N ALA A 167 11.08 -11.07 -3.88
CA ALA A 167 12.17 -11.45 -4.79
C ALA A 167 12.68 -10.30 -5.67
N SER A 168 11.85 -9.29 -5.91
CA SER A 168 12.15 -8.11 -6.75
C SER A 168 12.56 -6.85 -5.97
N LYS A 169 12.74 -6.96 -4.65
CA LYS A 169 12.93 -5.81 -3.76
C LYS A 169 14.36 -5.75 -3.19
N GLY A 170 14.77 -4.55 -2.77
CA GLY A 170 16.15 -4.25 -2.31
C GLY A 170 16.59 -4.89 -0.99
N VAL A 171 15.85 -5.87 -0.46
CA VAL A 171 16.06 -6.50 0.87
C VAL A 171 16.52 -7.97 0.78
N GLN A 172 17.22 -8.32 -0.31
CA GLN A 172 17.61 -9.70 -0.60
C GLN A 172 18.32 -10.41 0.57
N GLU A 173 19.18 -9.70 1.32
CA GLU A 173 19.94 -10.27 2.44
C GLU A 173 19.08 -10.73 3.63
N ALA A 174 17.89 -10.17 3.80
CA ALA A 174 16.96 -10.45 4.91
C ALA A 174 15.63 -11.03 4.42
N ARG A 175 15.55 -11.49 3.17
CA ARG A 175 14.32 -11.95 2.52
C ARG A 175 13.61 -13.05 3.31
N GLU A 176 14.37 -14.05 3.78
CA GLU A 176 13.79 -15.17 4.54
C GLU A 176 13.21 -14.73 5.87
N LEU A 177 13.91 -13.86 6.58
CA LEU A 177 13.46 -13.28 7.84
C LEU A 177 12.17 -12.47 7.63
N PHE A 178 12.12 -11.64 6.60
CA PHE A 178 10.93 -10.82 6.32
C PHE A 178 9.73 -11.66 5.90
N ALA A 179 9.96 -12.72 5.11
CA ALA A 179 8.90 -13.66 4.76
C ALA A 179 8.33 -14.37 5.99
N GLU A 180 9.18 -14.82 6.92
CA GLU A 180 8.75 -15.41 8.19
C GLU A 180 7.97 -14.42 9.05
N ILE A 181 8.48 -13.20 9.20
CA ILE A 181 7.81 -12.14 9.96
C ILE A 181 6.44 -11.81 9.36
N ALA A 182 6.34 -11.67 8.03
CA ALA A 182 5.08 -11.35 7.37
C ALA A 182 4.03 -12.44 7.61
N VAL A 183 4.41 -13.71 7.45
CA VAL A 183 3.52 -14.86 7.70
C VAL A 183 3.12 -14.96 9.16
N GLU A 184 4.03 -14.77 10.10
CA GLU A 184 3.71 -14.79 11.53
C GLU A 184 2.80 -13.63 11.93
N ALA A 185 3.04 -12.42 11.41
CA ALA A 185 2.22 -11.24 11.67
C ALA A 185 0.79 -11.44 11.15
N VAL A 186 0.64 -11.84 9.87
CA VAL A 186 -0.69 -12.09 9.28
C VAL A 186 -1.42 -13.23 10.00
N ASN A 187 -0.73 -14.31 10.35
CA ASN A 187 -1.35 -15.41 11.12
C ASN A 187 -1.81 -14.99 12.52
N THR A 188 -1.17 -13.98 13.11
CA THR A 188 -1.51 -13.49 14.44
C THR A 188 -2.72 -12.55 14.41
N ILE A 189 -2.87 -11.74 13.37
CA ILE A 189 -3.97 -10.77 13.23
C ILE A 189 -5.19 -11.32 12.48
N LYS A 190 -5.05 -12.43 11.73
CA LYS A 190 -6.16 -12.97 10.92
C LYS A 190 -7.33 -13.40 11.80
N GLU A 191 -8.54 -13.03 11.37
CA GLU A 191 -9.77 -13.35 12.07
C GLU A 191 -10.72 -14.10 11.15
N LYS A 192 -11.25 -15.21 11.63
CA LYS A 192 -12.36 -15.90 10.96
C LYS A 192 -13.67 -15.28 11.40
N ARG A 193 -14.40 -14.64 10.49
CA ARG A 193 -15.76 -14.10 10.73
C ARG A 193 -16.74 -14.84 9.82
N GLY A 194 -17.43 -15.83 10.38
CA GLY A 194 -18.23 -16.77 9.60
C GLY A 194 -17.33 -17.66 8.73
N ASP A 195 -17.61 -17.72 7.43
CA ASP A 195 -16.85 -18.53 6.47
C ASP A 195 -15.69 -17.79 5.79
N LYS A 196 -15.51 -16.50 6.09
CA LYS A 196 -14.47 -15.67 5.47
C LYS A 196 -13.36 -15.31 6.46
N TRP A 197 -12.14 -15.29 5.95
CA TRP A 197 -10.98 -14.76 6.64
C TRP A 197 -10.88 -13.25 6.41
N TYR A 198 -10.69 -12.51 7.50
CA TYR A 198 -10.45 -11.08 7.50
C TYR A 198 -9.04 -10.84 8.03
N VAL A 199 -8.29 -10.05 7.27
CA VAL A 199 -6.94 -9.61 7.65
C VAL A 199 -6.95 -8.10 7.50
N ASP A 200 -6.66 -7.41 8.59
CA ASP A 200 -6.54 -5.95 8.61
C ASP A 200 -5.09 -5.61 8.97
N LEU A 201 -4.36 -5.10 7.98
CA LEU A 201 -2.93 -4.81 8.10
C LEU A 201 -2.65 -3.58 8.97
N ASP A 202 -3.66 -2.75 9.27
CA ASP A 202 -3.50 -1.63 10.20
C ASP A 202 -3.13 -2.11 11.61
N TYR A 203 -3.43 -3.36 11.95
CA TYR A 203 -3.02 -3.98 13.21
C TYR A 203 -1.57 -4.50 13.21
N VAL A 204 -0.83 -4.37 12.11
CA VAL A 204 0.62 -4.59 12.04
C VAL A 204 1.33 -3.24 12.11
N GLN A 205 1.81 -2.88 13.29
CA GLN A 205 2.60 -1.66 13.47
C GLN A 205 4.01 -1.87 12.92
N ILE A 206 4.47 -0.99 12.05
CA ILE A 206 5.87 -0.97 11.63
C ILE A 206 6.58 0.16 12.39
N VAL A 207 7.61 -0.19 13.16
CA VAL A 207 8.45 0.75 13.90
C VAL A 207 9.84 0.74 13.30
N LYS A 208 10.31 1.90 12.85
CA LYS A 208 11.61 2.07 12.20
C LYS A 208 12.63 2.61 13.20
N LYS A 209 13.77 1.94 13.35
CA LYS A 209 14.93 2.48 14.08
C LYS A 209 16.22 2.20 13.34
N HIS A 210 16.90 3.27 12.94
CA HIS A 210 18.20 3.17 12.28
C HIS A 210 19.29 2.67 13.27
N GLY A 211 20.37 2.15 12.67
CA GLY A 211 21.44 1.43 13.36
C GLY A 211 21.21 -0.09 13.36
N GLY A 212 22.32 -0.85 13.36
CA GLY A 212 22.30 -2.31 13.27
C GLY A 212 22.17 -2.83 11.83
N SER A 213 21.77 -4.09 11.69
CA SER A 213 21.55 -4.77 10.40
C SER A 213 20.06 -5.04 10.16
N LEU A 214 19.67 -5.24 8.89
CA LEU A 214 18.35 -5.74 8.52
C LEU A 214 18.01 -7.06 9.23
N LYS A 215 19.02 -7.88 9.52
CA LYS A 215 18.87 -9.15 10.25
C LYS A 215 18.48 -8.98 11.72
N ASP A 216 18.64 -7.78 12.29
CA ASP A 216 18.22 -7.47 13.66
C ASP A 216 16.74 -7.12 13.76
N THR A 217 16.01 -7.11 12.62
CA THR A 217 14.57 -6.87 12.56
C THR A 217 13.82 -7.97 13.31
N LYS A 218 12.84 -7.59 14.13
CA LYS A 218 12.11 -8.54 14.98
C LYS A 218 10.61 -8.32 14.92
N LEU A 219 9.87 -9.42 14.89
CA LEU A 219 8.44 -9.44 15.19
C LEU A 219 8.24 -9.46 16.70
N ILE A 220 7.44 -8.53 17.19
CA ILE A 220 7.08 -8.38 18.59
C ILE A 220 5.59 -8.69 18.70
N LYS A 221 5.27 -9.73 19.48
CA LYS A 221 3.89 -10.18 19.73
C LYS A 221 3.22 -9.26 20.77
N GLY A 222 2.92 -8.05 20.31
CA GLY A 222 2.34 -6.96 21.08
C GLY A 222 2.63 -5.62 20.42
N VAL A 223 2.70 -4.54 21.19
CA VAL A 223 2.82 -3.17 20.65
C VAL A 223 4.07 -2.46 21.14
N VAL A 224 4.73 -1.72 20.26
CA VAL A 224 5.90 -0.89 20.57
C VAL A 224 5.51 0.59 20.48
N LEU A 225 5.77 1.33 21.55
CA LEU A 225 5.53 2.76 21.60
C LEU A 225 6.86 3.49 21.50
N ASP A 226 6.99 4.36 20.49
CA ASP A 226 8.14 5.25 20.32
C ASP A 226 8.04 6.46 21.27
N LYS A 227 8.02 6.12 22.56
CA LYS A 227 7.91 7.02 23.71
C LYS A 227 8.68 6.42 24.89
N GLU A 228 9.21 7.29 25.73
CA GLU A 228 9.82 6.92 27.01
C GLU A 228 8.82 7.05 28.16
N VAL A 229 9.16 6.45 29.29
CA VAL A 229 8.43 6.60 30.54
C VAL A 229 8.59 8.04 31.03
N VAL A 230 7.48 8.67 31.40
CA VAL A 230 7.43 10.13 31.62
C VAL A 230 8.28 10.62 32.80
N HIS A 231 8.46 9.80 33.83
CA HIS A 231 9.14 10.20 35.06
C HIS A 231 10.23 9.19 35.47
N PRO A 232 11.45 9.61 35.85
CA PRO A 232 12.56 8.70 36.17
C PRO A 232 12.30 7.73 37.32
N ASN A 233 11.49 8.14 38.31
CA ASN A 233 11.13 7.31 39.46
C ASN A 233 9.98 6.32 39.20
N MET A 234 9.41 6.29 37.99
CA MET A 234 8.43 5.27 37.62
C MET A 234 9.13 3.95 37.32
N PRO A 235 8.45 2.80 37.51
CA PRO A 235 9.01 1.51 37.13
C PRO A 235 9.26 1.47 35.62
N LYS A 236 10.46 1.03 35.23
CA LYS A 236 10.83 0.81 33.82
C LYS A 236 10.45 -0.58 33.32
N ARG A 237 10.10 -1.49 34.22
CA ARG A 237 9.68 -2.85 33.92
C ARG A 237 8.52 -3.23 34.83
N VAL A 238 7.43 -3.67 34.25
CA VAL A 238 6.20 -4.09 34.94
C VAL A 238 5.82 -5.48 34.44
N GLU A 239 5.80 -6.45 35.36
CA GLU A 239 5.33 -7.81 35.09
C GLU A 239 3.84 -7.93 35.45
N ASN A 240 3.10 -8.75 34.69
CA ASN A 240 1.63 -8.87 34.79
C ASN A 240 0.96 -7.49 34.74
N ALA A 241 1.20 -6.78 33.66
CA ALA A 241 0.70 -5.44 33.43
C ALA A 241 -0.83 -5.44 33.26
N LYS A 242 -1.48 -4.56 34.02
CA LYS A 242 -2.87 -4.12 33.91
C LYS A 242 -2.85 -2.69 33.37
N ILE A 243 -3.20 -2.56 32.10
CA ILE A 243 -2.95 -1.38 31.28
C ILE A 243 -4.24 -0.56 31.16
N ALA A 244 -4.23 0.67 31.65
CA ALA A 244 -5.26 1.66 31.38
C ALA A 244 -4.93 2.42 30.10
N VAL A 245 -5.86 2.44 29.15
CA VAL A 245 -5.71 3.12 27.85
C VAL A 245 -6.65 4.31 27.80
N LEU A 246 -6.09 5.53 27.79
CA LEU A 246 -6.82 6.77 27.92
C LEU A 246 -6.72 7.63 26.65
N ASP A 247 -7.84 8.18 26.18
CA ASP A 247 -7.84 9.23 25.14
C ASP A 247 -7.87 10.67 25.73
N ALA A 248 -8.01 10.77 27.05
CA ALA A 248 -8.09 12.01 27.82
C ALA A 248 -6.76 12.40 28.48
N PRO A 249 -6.57 13.72 28.75
CA PRO A 249 -5.41 14.20 29.48
C PRO A 249 -5.51 13.90 30.98
N LEU A 250 -4.35 13.61 31.58
CA LEU A 250 -4.18 13.67 33.03
C LEU A 250 -3.68 15.06 33.41
N GLU A 251 -4.43 16.07 33.00
CA GLU A 251 -4.16 17.49 33.21
C GLU A 251 -5.44 18.19 33.68
N LEU A 252 -5.30 19.43 34.13
CA LEU A 252 -6.44 20.29 34.44
C LEU A 252 -7.01 20.84 33.14
N GLU A 253 -8.22 20.43 32.83
CA GLU A 253 -8.92 20.91 31.64
C GLU A 253 -9.43 22.32 31.87
N LYS A 254 -9.34 23.14 30.83
CA LYS A 254 -9.99 24.45 30.85
C LYS A 254 -11.49 24.23 30.64
N PRO A 255 -12.35 24.94 31.38
CA PRO A 255 -13.79 24.90 31.13
C PRO A 255 -14.10 25.28 29.67
N GLU A 256 -15.11 24.66 29.07
CA GLU A 256 -15.55 24.99 27.70
C GLU A 256 -16.13 26.41 27.58
N LEU A 257 -16.65 26.93 28.69
CA LEU A 257 -17.13 28.30 28.81
C LEU A 257 -16.00 29.20 29.31
N ASP A 258 -15.95 30.44 28.81
CA ASP A 258 -15.01 31.46 29.28
C ASP A 258 -15.21 31.72 30.79
N ALA A 259 -14.32 31.13 31.60
CA ALA A 259 -14.32 31.25 33.05
C ALA A 259 -13.07 32.02 33.49
N GLU A 260 -13.25 33.21 34.05
CA GLU A 260 -12.19 33.99 34.68
C GLU A 260 -12.13 33.71 36.19
N ILE A 261 -11.00 33.20 36.66
CA ILE A 261 -10.73 33.07 38.09
C ILE A 261 -10.03 34.34 38.58
N ARG A 262 -10.73 35.17 39.37
CA ARG A 262 -10.16 36.38 39.99
C ARG A 262 -9.62 36.06 41.38
N ILE A 263 -8.31 36.17 41.54
CA ILE A 263 -7.61 35.92 42.80
C ILE A 263 -7.41 37.27 43.50
N THR A 264 -8.03 37.47 44.65
CA THR A 264 -7.97 38.73 45.42
C THR A 264 -7.15 38.62 46.70
N SER A 265 -6.75 37.41 47.10
CA SER A 265 -5.87 37.21 48.26
C SER A 265 -4.87 36.04 48.09
N PRO A 266 -3.74 36.04 48.82
CA PRO A 266 -2.79 34.92 48.82
C PRO A 266 -3.40 33.59 49.28
N GLU A 267 -4.36 33.61 50.19
CA GLU A 267 -5.04 32.41 50.70
C GLU A 267 -5.88 31.75 49.61
N GLN A 268 -6.55 32.55 48.77
CA GLN A 268 -7.30 32.04 47.62
C GLN A 268 -6.38 31.39 46.58
N LEU A 269 -5.19 31.96 46.36
CA LEU A 269 -4.18 31.36 45.49
C LEU A 269 -3.77 29.99 46.01
N LYS A 270 -3.51 29.88 47.32
CA LYS A 270 -3.12 28.62 47.95
C LYS A 270 -4.24 27.56 47.85
N ALA A 271 -5.47 27.93 48.17
CA ALA A 271 -6.62 27.03 48.05
C ALA A 271 -6.83 26.53 46.62
N LEU A 272 -6.65 27.40 45.62
CA LEU A 272 -6.73 27.01 44.21
C LEU A 272 -5.65 25.99 43.83
N LEU A 273 -4.42 26.17 44.32
CA LEU A 273 -3.32 25.23 44.05
C LEU A 273 -3.58 23.87 44.72
N GLU A 274 -4.07 23.87 45.96
CA GLU A 274 -4.44 22.65 46.68
C GLU A 274 -5.58 21.89 45.98
N GLU A 275 -6.63 22.59 45.52
CA GLU A 275 -7.74 21.98 44.78
C GLU A 275 -7.29 21.38 43.43
N LYS A 276 -6.40 22.10 42.72
CA LYS A 276 -5.79 21.62 41.47
C LYS A 276 -5.03 20.32 41.68
N GLU A 277 -4.24 20.26 42.74
CA GLU A 277 -3.50 19.06 43.12
C GLU A 277 -4.45 17.92 43.51
N GLU A 278 -5.50 18.22 44.27
CA GLU A 278 -6.51 17.26 44.71
C GLU A 278 -7.26 16.60 43.54
N ILE A 279 -7.64 17.37 42.52
CA ILE A 279 -8.31 16.84 41.32
C ILE A 279 -7.41 15.82 40.61
N LEU A 280 -6.13 16.15 40.41
CA LEU A 280 -5.18 15.26 39.76
C LEU A 280 -4.88 14.03 40.62
N ARG A 281 -4.76 14.22 41.94
CA ARG A 281 -4.58 13.14 42.91
C ARG A 281 -5.74 12.15 42.86
N LYS A 282 -6.99 12.61 42.86
CA LYS A 282 -8.20 11.77 42.75
C LYS A 282 -8.20 10.94 41.46
N LYS A 283 -7.85 11.54 40.31
CA LYS A 283 -7.73 10.81 39.03
C LYS A 283 -6.71 9.65 39.13
N VAL A 284 -5.55 9.90 39.75
CA VAL A 284 -4.51 8.86 39.92
C VAL A 284 -4.92 7.80 40.95
N GLU A 285 -5.55 8.20 42.06
CA GLU A 285 -6.07 7.29 43.07
C GLU A 285 -7.13 6.35 42.46
N LYS A 286 -8.02 6.86 41.62
CA LYS A 286 -9.00 6.05 40.88
C LYS A 286 -8.33 4.99 40.00
N LEU A 287 -7.28 5.34 39.25
CA LEU A 287 -6.50 4.41 38.43
C LEU A 287 -5.84 3.31 39.29
N LYS A 288 -5.36 3.69 40.47
CA LYS A 288 -4.79 2.75 41.44
C LYS A 288 -5.85 1.82 42.03
N GLU A 289 -7.04 2.34 42.37
CA GLU A 289 -8.16 1.57 42.93
C GLU A 289 -8.65 0.48 41.98
N VAL A 290 -8.75 0.77 40.67
CA VAL A 290 -9.10 -0.25 39.68
C VAL A 290 -7.97 -1.26 39.43
N GLY A 291 -6.77 -1.00 39.96
CA GLY A 291 -5.62 -1.88 39.90
C GLY A 291 -4.75 -1.72 38.65
N ALA A 292 -4.80 -0.56 37.99
CA ALA A 292 -3.90 -0.29 36.87
C ALA A 292 -2.46 -0.10 37.37
N ASN A 293 -1.49 -0.74 36.71
CA ASN A 293 -0.05 -0.58 36.99
C ASN A 293 0.71 0.02 35.79
N VAL A 294 0.04 0.19 34.65
CA VAL A 294 0.53 0.91 33.47
C VAL A 294 -0.59 1.82 32.96
N VAL A 295 -0.26 3.07 32.63
CA VAL A 295 -1.17 4.06 32.06
C VAL A 295 -0.61 4.57 30.74
N ILE A 296 -1.40 4.48 29.69
CA ILE A 296 -1.03 4.94 28.35
C ILE A 296 -2.08 5.96 27.92
N THR A 297 -1.67 7.21 27.71
CA THR A 297 -2.57 8.28 27.29
C THR A 297 -2.19 8.86 25.93
N GLN A 298 -3.22 9.15 25.12
CA GLN A 298 -3.09 9.90 23.87
C GLN A 298 -2.65 11.35 24.13
N LYS A 299 -3.02 11.92 25.27
CA LYS A 299 -2.83 13.34 25.60
C LYS A 299 -1.66 13.50 26.56
N GLY A 300 -1.56 14.66 27.21
CA GLY A 300 -0.50 14.95 28.17
C GLY A 300 -0.80 14.41 29.57
N ILE A 301 0.24 14.48 30.42
CA ILE A 301 0.18 14.17 31.85
C ILE A 301 0.90 15.30 32.55
N ASP A 302 0.21 15.96 33.48
CA ASP A 302 0.72 17.06 34.29
C ASP A 302 1.81 16.58 35.26
N GLU A 303 2.73 17.46 35.66
CA GLU A 303 3.84 17.11 36.57
C GLU A 303 3.36 16.60 37.92
N VAL A 304 2.27 17.18 38.44
CA VAL A 304 1.66 16.74 39.71
C VAL A 304 1.13 15.32 39.56
N ALA A 305 0.42 15.03 38.46
CA ALA A 305 -0.06 13.68 38.17
C ALA A 305 1.09 12.68 37.97
N GLN A 306 2.20 13.09 37.33
CA GLN A 306 3.40 12.26 37.19
C GLN A 306 4.01 11.89 38.54
N TYR A 307 4.09 12.85 39.48
CA TYR A 307 4.58 12.60 40.83
C TYR A 307 3.71 11.56 41.56
N TYR A 308 2.38 11.71 41.52
CA TYR A 308 1.46 10.77 42.15
C TYR A 308 1.49 9.37 41.51
N LEU A 309 1.59 9.29 40.18
CA LEU A 309 1.74 8.02 39.46
C LEU A 309 3.06 7.31 39.85
N ALA A 310 4.17 8.05 39.92
CA ALA A 310 5.46 7.51 40.35
C ALA A 310 5.41 7.01 41.81
N LYS A 311 4.79 7.77 42.72
CA LYS A 311 4.58 7.36 44.12
C LYS A 311 3.69 6.13 44.25
N ALA A 312 2.72 5.98 43.35
CA ALA A 312 1.85 4.80 43.28
C ALA A 312 2.54 3.58 42.63
N GLY A 313 3.73 3.74 42.04
CA GLY A 313 4.43 2.68 41.32
C GLY A 313 3.77 2.33 39.98
N ILE A 314 3.09 3.28 39.35
CA ILE A 314 2.41 3.11 38.06
C ILE A 314 3.31 3.65 36.95
N MET A 315 3.62 2.82 35.95
CA MET A 315 4.32 3.27 34.74
C MET A 315 3.38 4.13 33.90
N ALA A 316 3.83 5.28 33.39
CA ALA A 316 3.01 6.11 32.52
C ALA A 316 3.73 6.53 31.24
N VAL A 317 2.97 6.51 30.13
CA VAL A 317 3.40 6.95 28.80
C VAL A 317 2.38 7.95 28.26
N ARG A 318 2.86 9.11 27.77
CA ARG A 318 2.01 10.21 27.30
C ARG A 318 2.20 10.52 25.81
N ARG A 319 1.24 11.24 25.23
CA ARG A 319 1.26 11.73 23.84
C ARG A 319 1.41 10.59 22.83
N VAL A 320 0.75 9.47 23.07
CA VAL A 320 0.73 8.33 22.15
C VAL A 320 -0.18 8.65 20.96
N LYS A 321 0.21 8.24 19.75
CA LYS A 321 -0.63 8.42 18.56
C LYS A 321 -1.92 7.62 18.72
N ARG A 322 -3.05 8.17 18.26
CA ARG A 322 -4.35 7.48 18.33
C ARG A 322 -4.31 6.10 17.68
N SER A 323 -3.69 5.99 16.51
CA SER A 323 -3.56 4.72 15.80
C SER A 323 -2.72 3.69 16.55
N ASP A 324 -1.77 4.10 17.40
CA ASP A 324 -1.01 3.17 18.25
C ASP A 324 -1.81 2.80 19.50
N LEU A 325 -2.58 3.74 20.03
CA LEU A 325 -3.50 3.53 21.14
C LEU A 325 -4.56 2.45 20.81
N GLU A 326 -5.12 2.51 19.59
CA GLU A 326 -6.06 1.51 19.07
C GLU A 326 -5.41 0.12 18.94
N LYS A 327 -4.14 0.05 18.52
CA LYS A 327 -3.38 -1.22 18.50
C LYS A 327 -3.11 -1.75 19.91
N VAL A 328 -2.78 -0.89 20.87
CA VAL A 328 -2.59 -1.29 22.28
C VAL A 328 -3.88 -1.86 22.84
N ALA A 329 -5.00 -1.16 22.63
CA ALA A 329 -6.32 -1.63 23.04
C ALA A 329 -6.64 -3.00 22.41
N ARG A 330 -6.38 -3.16 21.11
CA ARG A 330 -6.63 -4.41 20.38
C ARG A 330 -5.72 -5.56 20.83
N ALA A 331 -4.44 -5.30 21.08
CA ALA A 331 -3.48 -6.31 21.51
C ALA A 331 -3.76 -6.78 22.95
N THR A 332 -4.09 -5.85 23.85
CA THR A 332 -4.21 -6.11 25.31
C THR A 332 -5.63 -6.44 25.75
N GLY A 333 -6.64 -6.13 24.91
CA GLY A 333 -8.06 -6.24 25.26
C GLY A 333 -8.60 -5.04 26.04
N ALA A 334 -7.80 -3.99 26.25
CA ALA A 334 -8.26 -2.77 26.93
C ALA A 334 -9.36 -2.06 26.14
N LYS A 335 -10.24 -1.37 26.86
CA LYS A 335 -11.14 -0.37 26.28
C LYS A 335 -10.44 0.98 26.30
N ILE A 336 -10.63 1.78 25.24
CA ILE A 336 -10.17 3.18 25.23
C ILE A 336 -11.16 4.00 26.04
N ILE A 337 -10.65 4.74 27.02
CA ILE A 337 -11.46 5.46 28.00
C ILE A 337 -11.23 6.95 27.88
N SER A 338 -12.33 7.71 27.82
CA SER A 338 -12.29 9.17 27.75
C SER A 338 -12.53 9.87 29.08
N ASN A 339 -13.09 9.17 30.06
CA ASN A 339 -13.24 9.71 31.41
C ASN A 339 -12.62 8.77 32.42
N VAL A 340 -11.61 9.27 33.15
CA VAL A 340 -10.89 8.50 34.17
C VAL A 340 -11.81 8.13 35.35
N GLU A 341 -12.87 8.90 35.61
CA GLU A 341 -13.79 8.63 36.71
C GLU A 341 -14.65 7.39 36.46
N ASP A 342 -14.92 7.08 35.19
CA ASP A 342 -15.79 5.98 34.76
C ASP A 342 -15.02 4.65 34.56
N ILE A 343 -13.70 4.64 34.78
CA ILE A 343 -12.90 3.43 34.59
C ILE A 343 -13.31 2.34 35.57
N THR A 344 -13.46 1.12 35.04
CA THR A 344 -13.68 -0.09 35.81
C THR A 344 -12.53 -1.08 35.61
N PRO A 345 -12.34 -2.07 36.53
CA PRO A 345 -11.32 -3.11 36.35
C PRO A 345 -11.47 -3.92 35.05
N ASN A 346 -12.68 -4.00 34.49
CA ASN A 346 -12.96 -4.73 33.24
C ASN A 346 -12.48 -3.97 31.99
N ASP A 347 -12.22 -2.68 32.09
CA ASP A 347 -11.75 -1.86 30.96
C ASP A 347 -10.23 -1.95 30.78
N LEU A 348 -9.52 -2.54 31.75
CA LEU A 348 -8.06 -2.68 31.72
C LEU A 348 -7.61 -3.79 30.77
N GLY A 349 -6.56 -3.51 30.00
CA GLY A 349 -5.88 -4.52 29.19
C GLY A 349 -4.89 -5.34 30.01
N GLU A 350 -4.58 -6.54 29.55
CA GLU A 350 -3.62 -7.43 30.21
C GLU A 350 -2.43 -7.75 29.29
N ALA A 351 -1.22 -7.64 29.84
CA ALA A 351 0.01 -8.08 29.19
C ALA A 351 0.98 -8.71 30.21
N LYS A 352 1.82 -9.66 29.79
CA LYS A 352 2.79 -10.29 30.69
C LYS A 352 3.91 -9.34 31.09
N LEU A 353 4.35 -8.49 30.18
CA LEU A 353 5.50 -7.61 30.39
C LEU A 353 5.26 -6.27 29.68
N VAL A 354 5.46 -5.17 30.41
CA VAL A 354 5.64 -3.85 29.83
C VAL A 354 6.99 -3.32 30.28
N GLU A 355 7.87 -3.00 29.32
CA GLU A 355 9.25 -2.65 29.60
C GLU A 355 9.75 -1.50 28.71
N GLU A 356 10.39 -0.51 29.32
CA GLU A 356 11.19 0.48 28.61
C GLU A 356 12.55 -0.13 28.26
N ARG A 357 12.82 -0.28 26.97
CA ARG A 357 14.13 -0.73 26.46
C ARG A 357 14.76 0.36 25.61
N LYS A 358 16.08 0.45 25.69
CA LYS A 358 16.87 1.28 24.77
C LYS A 358 17.16 0.49 23.50
N VAL A 359 16.82 1.04 22.33
CA VAL A 359 17.13 0.47 21.02
C VAL A 359 17.81 1.54 20.18
N GLY A 360 19.07 1.32 19.85
CA GLY A 360 19.92 2.39 19.31
C GLY A 360 20.09 3.47 20.37
N ASP A 361 19.73 4.70 20.03
CA ASP A 361 19.82 5.84 20.93
C ASP A 361 18.49 6.20 21.62
N ASP A 362 17.38 5.67 21.12
CA ASP A 362 16.04 5.96 21.64
C ASP A 362 15.62 4.96 22.71
N LYS A 363 14.79 5.43 23.64
CA LYS A 363 14.04 4.58 24.57
C LYS A 363 12.63 4.38 24.03
N MET A 364 12.17 3.15 24.06
CA MET A 364 10.83 2.78 23.64
C MET A 364 10.19 1.85 24.66
N VAL A 365 8.87 1.90 24.76
CA VAL A 365 8.11 1.02 25.63
C VAL A 365 7.57 -0.16 24.83
N PHE A 366 7.90 -1.37 25.26
CA PHE A 366 7.49 -2.63 24.68
C PHE A 366 6.37 -3.22 25.52
N ILE A 367 5.26 -3.57 24.88
CA ILE A 367 4.12 -4.24 25.51
C ILE A 367 4.05 -5.65 24.93
N GLU A 368 4.37 -6.66 25.73
CA GLU A 368 4.58 -8.04 25.27
C GLU A 368 3.76 -9.05 26.07
N GLY A 369 3.40 -10.15 25.39
CA GLY A 369 2.78 -11.31 26.04
C GLY A 369 1.32 -11.11 26.42
N ALA A 370 0.56 -10.35 25.63
CA ALA A 370 -0.89 -10.36 25.71
C ALA A 370 -1.46 -11.76 25.38
N LYS A 371 -2.62 -12.12 25.95
CA LYS A 371 -3.20 -13.47 25.82
C LYS A 371 -3.52 -13.86 24.38
N ASN A 372 -4.01 -12.92 23.58
CA ASN A 372 -4.28 -13.12 22.16
C ASN A 372 -4.02 -11.80 21.42
N PRO A 373 -2.75 -11.51 21.06
CA PRO A 373 -2.38 -10.23 20.48
C PRO A 373 -2.98 -10.12 19.08
N ARG A 374 -4.13 -9.46 18.95
CA ARG A 374 -4.76 -9.17 17.65
C ARG A 374 -4.12 -7.97 16.94
N ALA A 375 -3.04 -7.44 17.50
CA ALA A 375 -2.15 -6.46 16.90
C ALA A 375 -0.71 -6.79 17.29
N VAL A 376 0.21 -6.58 16.36
CA VAL A 376 1.64 -6.91 16.48
C VAL A 376 2.48 -5.74 16.00
N SER A 377 3.74 -5.71 16.42
CA SER A 377 4.71 -4.71 15.95
C SER A 377 5.90 -5.38 15.29
N VAL A 378 6.32 -4.86 14.15
CA VAL A 378 7.59 -5.21 13.53
C VAL A 378 8.56 -4.06 13.76
N LEU A 379 9.63 -4.34 14.50
CA LEU A 379 10.72 -3.40 14.71
C LEU A 379 11.77 -3.62 13.64
N ILE A 380 11.81 -2.74 12.64
CA ILE A 380 12.78 -2.77 11.55
C ILE A 380 14.05 -2.04 11.97
N ARG A 381 15.18 -2.74 11.81
CA ARG A 381 16.54 -2.24 12.07
C ARG A 381 17.31 -2.19 10.76
N GLY A 382 18.26 -1.27 10.62
CA GLY A 382 19.07 -1.16 9.41
C GLY A 382 20.11 -0.06 9.51
N GLY A 383 21.23 -0.22 8.79
CA GLY A 383 22.39 0.65 8.94
C GLY A 383 22.11 2.11 8.59
N PHE A 384 21.32 2.35 7.55
CA PHE A 384 20.95 3.69 7.08
C PHE A 384 19.43 3.82 6.97
N GLU A 385 18.91 5.03 7.20
CA GLU A 385 17.48 5.34 7.13
C GLU A 385 16.85 4.91 5.79
N ARG A 386 17.52 5.19 4.67
CA ARG A 386 17.05 4.81 3.33
C ARG A 386 16.84 3.31 3.16
N ILE A 387 17.69 2.49 3.78
CA ILE A 387 17.55 1.02 3.75
C ILE A 387 16.37 0.58 4.62
N VAL A 388 16.17 1.25 5.77
CA VAL A 388 15.03 0.98 6.67
C VAL A 388 13.71 1.35 6.00
N ASP A 389 13.67 2.45 5.24
CA ASP A 389 12.48 2.85 4.48
C ASP A 389 12.15 1.86 3.35
N GLU A 390 13.15 1.40 2.59
CA GLU A 390 12.94 0.37 1.57
C GLU A 390 12.53 -0.97 2.20
N ALA A 391 13.06 -1.29 3.39
CA ALA A 391 12.66 -2.46 4.15
C ALA A 391 11.23 -2.40 4.68
N GLU A 392 10.78 -1.23 5.14
CA GLU A 392 9.37 -1.01 5.49
C GLU A 392 8.46 -1.28 4.28
N ARG A 393 8.78 -0.69 3.11
CA ARG A 393 7.99 -0.89 1.89
C ARG A 393 7.95 -2.36 1.49
N SER A 394 9.11 -3.00 1.41
CA SER A 394 9.22 -4.42 1.06
C SER A 394 8.42 -5.31 2.01
N LEU A 395 8.43 -5.01 3.30
CA LEU A 395 7.67 -5.76 4.29
C LEU A 395 6.15 -5.53 4.13
N ARG A 396 5.72 -4.30 3.83
CA ARG A 396 4.30 -4.00 3.55
C ARG A 396 3.79 -4.79 2.35
N ASP A 397 4.54 -4.83 1.26
CA ASP A 397 4.17 -5.61 0.07
C ASP A 397 4.05 -7.11 0.40
N ALA A 398 5.00 -7.65 1.19
CA ALA A 398 4.95 -9.04 1.63
C ALA A 398 3.75 -9.32 2.55
N LEU A 399 3.44 -8.41 3.47
CA LEU A 399 2.25 -8.49 4.34
C LEU A 399 0.97 -8.49 3.51
N SER A 400 0.87 -7.61 2.51
CA SER A 400 -0.27 -7.54 1.59
C SER A 400 -0.42 -8.80 0.76
N ALA A 401 0.66 -9.29 0.13
CA ALA A 401 0.62 -10.51 -0.67
C ALA A 401 0.16 -11.74 0.15
N VAL A 402 0.60 -11.86 1.40
CA VAL A 402 0.14 -12.92 2.32
C VAL A 402 -1.31 -12.71 2.74
N ALA A 403 -1.71 -11.47 3.06
CA ALA A 403 -3.08 -11.14 3.42
C ALA A 403 -4.05 -11.45 2.27
N ASP A 404 -3.68 -11.15 1.03
CA ASP A 404 -4.52 -11.42 -0.14
C ASP A 404 -4.63 -12.90 -0.45
N ALA A 405 -3.57 -13.67 -0.25
CA ALA A 405 -3.64 -15.12 -0.33
C ALA A 405 -4.62 -15.70 0.70
N VAL A 406 -4.61 -15.17 1.93
CA VAL A 406 -5.53 -15.57 3.01
C VAL A 406 -6.97 -15.17 2.71
N ARG A 407 -7.20 -13.96 2.17
CA ARG A 407 -8.53 -13.45 1.83
C ARG A 407 -9.13 -14.16 0.62
N ALA A 408 -8.34 -14.34 -0.45
CA ALA A 408 -8.79 -14.95 -1.70
C ALA A 408 -8.89 -16.48 -1.61
N GLY A 409 -8.04 -17.12 -0.79
CA GLY A 409 -7.99 -18.58 -0.65
C GLY A 409 -7.58 -19.31 -1.92
N LYS A 410 -7.01 -18.59 -2.90
CA LYS A 410 -6.62 -19.11 -4.21
C LYS A 410 -5.31 -18.49 -4.70
N ILE A 411 -4.50 -19.29 -5.40
CA ILE A 411 -3.19 -18.92 -5.94
C ILE A 411 -3.08 -19.29 -7.41
N VAL A 412 -2.14 -18.65 -8.10
CA VAL A 412 -1.73 -18.98 -9.47
C VAL A 412 -0.20 -19.01 -9.55
N GLY A 413 0.32 -19.82 -10.47
CA GLY A 413 1.76 -19.85 -10.76
C GLY A 413 2.29 -18.46 -11.17
N ALA A 414 3.50 -18.12 -10.76
CA ALA A 414 4.15 -16.85 -11.13
C ALA A 414 4.80 -16.92 -12.54
N GLY A 415 5.74 -16.01 -12.82
CA GLY A 415 6.62 -16.13 -14.00
C GLY A 415 5.93 -15.91 -15.34
N GLY A 416 4.80 -15.20 -15.37
CA GLY A 416 4.04 -14.94 -16.60
C GLY A 416 3.05 -16.03 -16.98
N ALA A 417 2.92 -17.10 -16.18
CA ALA A 417 2.02 -18.22 -16.46
C ALA A 417 0.55 -17.79 -16.65
N PRO A 418 -0.07 -16.99 -15.76
CA PRO A 418 -1.47 -16.60 -15.93
C PRO A 418 -1.64 -15.75 -17.19
N GLU A 419 -0.73 -14.81 -17.49
CA GLU A 419 -0.82 -13.97 -18.67
C GLU A 419 -0.81 -14.78 -19.98
N VAL A 420 0.02 -15.82 -20.09
CA VAL A 420 0.07 -16.69 -21.28
C VAL A 420 -1.21 -17.51 -21.42
N GLU A 421 -1.68 -18.12 -20.33
CA GLU A 421 -2.89 -18.94 -20.34
C GLU A 421 -4.12 -18.12 -20.72
N LEU A 422 -4.24 -16.90 -20.17
CA LEU A 422 -5.28 -15.95 -20.52
C LEU A 422 -5.18 -15.51 -21.98
N ALA A 423 -3.98 -15.23 -22.49
CA ALA A 423 -3.78 -14.85 -23.89
C ALA A 423 -4.20 -15.95 -24.88
N LEU A 424 -3.98 -17.23 -24.54
CA LEU A 424 -4.44 -18.36 -25.35
C LEU A 424 -5.97 -18.45 -25.35
N ALA A 425 -6.59 -18.45 -24.16
CA ALA A 425 -8.05 -18.50 -24.03
C ALA A 425 -8.75 -17.33 -24.75
N LEU A 426 -8.18 -16.13 -24.69
CA LEU A 426 -8.72 -14.96 -25.38
C LEU A 426 -8.61 -15.06 -26.90
N ARG A 427 -7.59 -15.71 -27.46
CA ARG A 427 -7.48 -15.92 -28.91
C ARG A 427 -8.54 -16.86 -29.44
N ASP A 428 -8.86 -17.91 -28.68
CA ASP A 428 -9.94 -18.82 -29.05
C ASP A 428 -11.29 -18.11 -28.94
N TYR A 429 -11.52 -17.36 -27.85
CA TYR A 429 -12.72 -16.54 -27.70
C TYR A 429 -12.85 -15.46 -28.79
N ALA A 430 -11.75 -14.85 -29.23
CA ALA A 430 -11.78 -13.83 -30.29
C ALA A 430 -12.37 -14.39 -31.60
N ARG A 431 -12.09 -15.66 -31.93
CA ARG A 431 -12.64 -16.34 -33.12
C ARG A 431 -14.15 -16.56 -33.02
N GLU A 432 -14.67 -16.75 -31.81
CA GLU A 432 -16.12 -16.90 -31.57
C GLU A 432 -16.86 -15.57 -31.73
N VAL A 433 -16.26 -14.45 -31.31
CA VAL A 433 -16.87 -13.11 -31.38
C VAL A 433 -16.91 -12.57 -32.82
N GLY A 434 -15.78 -12.67 -33.55
CA GLY A 434 -15.68 -12.17 -34.92
C GLY A 434 -15.70 -10.64 -35.07
N GLY A 435 -15.68 -10.19 -36.34
CA GLY A 435 -15.80 -8.77 -36.70
C GLY A 435 -14.63 -7.88 -36.26
N LYS A 436 -14.88 -6.57 -36.11
CA LYS A 436 -13.84 -5.62 -35.67
C LYS A 436 -13.49 -5.77 -34.18
N GLU A 437 -14.40 -6.30 -33.37
CA GLU A 437 -14.15 -6.55 -31.94
C GLU A 437 -13.16 -7.70 -31.73
N GLN A 438 -13.14 -8.72 -32.60
CA GLN A 438 -12.12 -9.77 -32.60
C GLN A 438 -10.70 -9.19 -32.60
N LEU A 439 -10.44 -8.18 -33.44
CA LEU A 439 -9.12 -7.55 -33.53
C LEU A 439 -8.70 -6.91 -32.20
N ALA A 440 -9.65 -6.33 -31.47
CA ALA A 440 -9.41 -5.75 -30.16
C ALA A 440 -9.18 -6.83 -29.09
N ILE A 441 -9.89 -7.96 -29.14
CA ILE A 441 -9.65 -9.08 -28.22
C ILE A 441 -8.26 -9.70 -28.49
N GLU A 442 -7.87 -9.84 -29.75
CA GLU A 442 -6.51 -10.30 -30.11
C GLU A 442 -5.42 -9.34 -29.67
N ALA A 443 -5.66 -8.03 -29.77
CA ALA A 443 -4.77 -6.99 -29.23
C ALA A 443 -4.62 -7.08 -27.71
N PHE A 444 -5.71 -7.34 -26.99
CA PHE A 444 -5.67 -7.59 -25.54
C PHE A 444 -4.82 -8.81 -25.19
N ALA A 445 -4.99 -9.92 -25.93
CA ALA A 445 -4.17 -11.12 -25.74
C ALA A 445 -2.67 -10.84 -25.98
N LYS A 446 -2.32 -10.00 -26.96
CA LYS A 446 -0.92 -9.57 -27.17
C LYS A 446 -0.41 -8.69 -26.03
N ALA A 447 -1.26 -7.81 -25.50
CA ALA A 447 -0.87 -6.94 -24.39
C ALA A 447 -0.53 -7.74 -23.11
N LEU A 448 -1.24 -8.84 -22.84
CA LEU A 448 -0.90 -9.76 -21.75
C LEU A 448 0.50 -10.36 -21.92
N GLU A 449 0.82 -10.80 -23.14
CA GLU A 449 2.15 -11.33 -23.45
C GLU A 449 3.24 -10.25 -23.39
N GLY A 450 2.89 -8.98 -23.60
CA GLY A 450 3.80 -7.85 -23.41
C GLY A 450 4.36 -7.74 -21.98
N ILE A 451 3.56 -8.12 -20.98
CA ILE A 451 4.00 -8.22 -19.57
C ILE A 451 5.06 -9.32 -19.42
N VAL A 452 4.82 -10.48 -20.04
CA VAL A 452 5.74 -11.62 -20.02
C VAL A 452 7.04 -11.26 -20.73
N MET A 453 6.95 -10.57 -21.87
CA MET A 453 8.13 -10.07 -22.56
C MET A 453 8.95 -9.13 -21.68
N ALA A 454 8.32 -8.22 -20.93
CA ALA A 454 9.03 -7.33 -20.00
C ALA A 454 9.80 -8.12 -18.93
N LEU A 455 9.18 -9.16 -18.37
CA LEU A 455 9.81 -10.02 -17.37
C LEU A 455 11.04 -10.75 -17.94
N VAL A 456 10.91 -11.31 -19.15
CA VAL A 456 11.96 -12.08 -19.82
C VAL A 456 13.12 -11.18 -20.25
N GLU A 457 12.79 -10.00 -20.79
CA GLU A 457 13.76 -8.98 -21.21
C GLU A 457 14.62 -8.52 -20.03
N ASN A 458 14.00 -8.21 -18.88
CA ASN A 458 14.72 -7.83 -17.67
C ASN A 458 15.59 -8.97 -17.10
N ALA A 459 15.24 -10.22 -17.38
CA ALA A 459 16.04 -11.38 -17.01
C ALA A 459 17.23 -11.64 -17.97
N GLY A 460 17.31 -10.90 -19.10
CA GLY A 460 18.40 -11.00 -20.06
C GLY A 460 18.25 -12.15 -21.07
N TYR A 461 17.06 -12.73 -21.20
CA TYR A 461 16.76 -13.78 -22.19
C TYR A 461 16.04 -13.21 -23.41
N ASP A 462 15.99 -13.98 -24.50
CA ASP A 462 15.23 -13.60 -25.70
C ASP A 462 13.70 -13.70 -25.44
N PRO A 463 12.96 -12.57 -25.49
CA PRO A 463 11.53 -12.56 -25.19
C PRO A 463 10.69 -13.35 -26.18
N VAL A 464 11.08 -13.39 -27.45
CA VAL A 464 10.32 -14.07 -28.51
C VAL A 464 10.49 -15.58 -28.36
N GLU A 465 11.72 -16.05 -28.16
CA GLU A 465 12.01 -17.46 -27.96
C GLU A 465 11.26 -18.01 -26.74
N LYS A 466 11.35 -17.32 -25.60
CA LYS A 466 10.70 -17.77 -24.35
C LYS A 466 9.19 -17.73 -24.44
N LEU A 467 8.62 -16.71 -25.07
CA LEU A 467 7.17 -16.67 -25.28
C LEU A 467 6.68 -17.81 -26.19
N MET A 468 7.44 -18.15 -27.23
CA MET A 468 7.12 -19.30 -28.09
C MET A 468 7.15 -20.62 -27.34
N GLN A 469 8.19 -20.82 -26.51
CA GLN A 469 8.31 -22.00 -25.65
C GLN A 469 7.14 -22.06 -24.64
N LEU A 470 6.74 -20.93 -24.03
CA LEU A 470 5.60 -20.87 -23.10
C LEU A 470 4.29 -21.24 -23.78
N ARG A 471 4.01 -20.65 -24.95
CA ARG A 471 2.82 -21.00 -25.73
C ARG A 471 2.78 -22.50 -26.05
N ALA A 472 3.92 -23.10 -26.38
CA ALA A 472 4.00 -24.53 -26.64
C ALA A 472 3.70 -25.36 -25.38
N ALA A 473 4.27 -25.00 -24.22
CA ALA A 473 4.01 -25.67 -22.95
C ALA A 473 2.53 -25.61 -22.54
N HIS A 474 1.89 -24.45 -22.69
CA HIS A 474 0.46 -24.31 -22.38
C HIS A 474 -0.43 -25.04 -23.39
N ALA A 475 -0.23 -24.82 -24.69
CA ALA A 475 -1.13 -25.32 -25.72
C ALA A 475 -0.95 -26.82 -26.03
N LYS A 476 0.28 -27.36 -25.93
CA LYS A 476 0.56 -28.77 -26.26
C LYS A 476 0.62 -29.67 -25.04
N GLU A 477 1.23 -29.19 -23.96
CA GLU A 477 1.47 -29.99 -22.76
C GLU A 477 0.39 -29.78 -21.70
N GLY A 478 -0.48 -28.77 -21.87
CA GLY A 478 -1.56 -28.45 -20.95
C GLY A 478 -1.08 -27.86 -19.62
N CYS A 479 0.17 -27.38 -19.55
CA CYS A 479 0.76 -26.86 -18.33
C CYS A 479 0.32 -25.42 -18.06
N LYS A 480 -0.87 -25.25 -17.47
CA LYS A 480 -1.48 -23.92 -17.16
C LYS A 480 -0.63 -23.05 -16.22
N HIS A 481 0.26 -23.66 -15.46
CA HIS A 481 1.12 -23.00 -14.47
C HIS A 481 2.59 -22.94 -14.88
N CYS A 482 2.89 -23.24 -16.14
CA CYS A 482 4.25 -23.12 -16.66
C CYS A 482 4.61 -21.65 -16.85
N GLY A 483 5.63 -21.17 -16.15
CA GLY A 483 6.15 -19.81 -16.29
C GLY A 483 7.63 -19.84 -16.68
N VAL A 484 8.21 -18.66 -16.88
CA VAL A 484 9.65 -18.51 -17.07
C VAL A 484 10.33 -18.36 -15.71
N ASP A 485 11.26 -19.25 -15.38
CA ASP A 485 12.17 -19.00 -14.26
C ASP A 485 13.21 -17.97 -14.71
N VAL A 486 13.12 -16.77 -14.14
CA VAL A 486 14.03 -15.66 -14.45
C VAL A 486 15.48 -15.90 -14.00
N TYR A 487 15.76 -16.93 -13.21
CA TYR A 487 17.11 -17.27 -12.78
C TYR A 487 17.81 -18.28 -13.69
N THR A 488 17.06 -19.26 -14.24
CA THR A 488 17.62 -20.28 -15.14
C THR A 488 17.26 -20.07 -16.61
N GLY A 489 16.19 -19.32 -16.89
CA GLY A 489 15.61 -19.15 -18.21
C GLY A 489 14.77 -20.34 -18.67
N GLU A 490 14.60 -21.35 -17.82
CA GLU A 490 13.82 -22.55 -18.15
C GLU A 490 12.33 -22.32 -17.95
N ILE A 491 11.53 -23.01 -18.75
CA ILE A 491 10.08 -23.07 -18.54
C ILE A 491 9.78 -24.21 -17.60
N THR A 492 9.07 -23.89 -16.52
CA THR A 492 8.80 -24.85 -15.46
C THR A 492 7.48 -24.55 -14.80
N ASP A 493 6.88 -25.58 -14.20
CA ASP A 493 5.68 -25.45 -13.40
C ASP A 493 6.00 -24.66 -12.12
N MET A 494 5.46 -23.44 -12.07
CA MET A 494 5.77 -22.46 -11.03
C MET A 494 5.18 -22.83 -9.68
N LEU A 495 4.05 -23.55 -9.66
CA LEU A 495 3.49 -24.06 -8.42
C LEU A 495 4.41 -25.11 -7.80
N LYS A 496 4.89 -26.07 -8.60
CA LYS A 496 5.84 -27.09 -8.14
C LYS A 496 7.16 -26.50 -7.66
N LYS A 497 7.61 -25.42 -8.30
CA LYS A 497 8.82 -24.68 -7.89
C LYS A 497 8.64 -23.86 -6.61
N GLY A 498 7.40 -23.64 -6.19
CA GLY A 498 7.09 -22.79 -5.05
C GLY A 498 7.16 -21.30 -5.35
N ALA A 499 6.92 -20.90 -6.60
CA ALA A 499 6.85 -19.52 -7.05
C ALA A 499 5.41 -19.20 -7.48
N PHE A 500 4.64 -18.58 -6.61
CA PHE A 500 3.23 -18.30 -6.84
C PHE A 500 2.74 -17.09 -6.07
N GLU A 501 1.63 -16.54 -6.53
CA GLU A 501 1.02 -15.32 -6.01
C GLU A 501 -0.49 -15.53 -5.81
N ALA A 502 -1.10 -14.67 -4.99
CA ALA A 502 -2.55 -14.68 -4.80
C ALA A 502 -3.25 -14.30 -6.11
N VAL A 503 -4.31 -15.03 -6.49
CA VAL A 503 -5.03 -14.79 -7.76
C VAL A 503 -5.58 -13.36 -7.88
N ALA A 504 -5.92 -12.74 -6.75
CA ALA A 504 -6.43 -11.38 -6.68
C ALA A 504 -5.46 -10.35 -7.30
N ILE A 505 -4.14 -10.58 -7.20
CA ILE A 505 -3.11 -9.66 -7.69
C ILE A 505 -3.15 -9.52 -9.23
N PRO A 506 -2.92 -10.57 -10.03
CA PRO A 506 -3.03 -10.49 -11.49
C PRO A 506 -4.46 -10.14 -11.95
N ALA A 507 -5.51 -10.65 -11.29
CA ALA A 507 -6.89 -10.34 -11.65
C ALA A 507 -7.18 -8.83 -11.54
N ASN A 508 -6.82 -8.22 -10.41
CA ASN A 508 -7.01 -6.78 -10.20
C ASN A 508 -6.10 -5.95 -11.10
N ALA A 509 -4.85 -6.37 -11.33
CA ALA A 509 -3.94 -5.66 -12.22
C ALA A 509 -4.46 -5.60 -13.67
N ILE A 510 -5.01 -6.71 -14.19
CA ILE A 510 -5.61 -6.77 -15.53
C ILE A 510 -6.86 -5.88 -15.61
N LYS A 511 -7.71 -5.91 -14.58
CA LYS A 511 -8.89 -5.03 -14.48
C LYS A 511 -8.50 -3.56 -14.46
N SER A 512 -7.66 -3.15 -13.51
CA SER A 512 -7.18 -1.78 -13.31
C SER A 512 -6.47 -1.24 -14.57
N GLY A 513 -5.59 -2.04 -15.18
CA GLY A 513 -4.91 -1.66 -16.43
C GLY A 513 -5.87 -1.48 -17.61
N THR A 514 -6.90 -2.33 -17.71
CA THR A 514 -7.95 -2.18 -18.74
C THR A 514 -8.79 -0.94 -18.51
N GLU A 515 -9.19 -0.67 -17.26
CA GLU A 515 -9.94 0.53 -16.90
C GLU A 515 -9.16 1.80 -17.26
N ALA A 516 -7.85 1.84 -16.92
CA ALA A 516 -6.96 2.92 -17.28
C ALA A 516 -6.89 3.15 -18.80
N ALA A 517 -6.60 2.09 -19.56
CA ALA A 517 -6.47 2.18 -21.01
C ALA A 517 -7.79 2.62 -21.67
N THR A 518 -8.93 2.09 -21.21
CA THR A 518 -10.24 2.46 -21.76
C THR A 518 -10.68 3.87 -21.36
N LEU A 519 -10.26 4.40 -20.21
CA LEU A 519 -10.48 5.80 -19.85
C LEU A 519 -9.67 6.72 -20.77
N ILE A 520 -8.40 6.40 -20.99
CA ILE A 520 -7.51 7.18 -21.87
C ILE A 520 -8.03 7.19 -23.32
N LEU A 521 -8.47 6.05 -23.85
CA LEU A 521 -9.03 5.94 -25.21
C LEU A 521 -10.35 6.69 -25.40
N ARG A 522 -11.02 7.11 -24.32
CA ARG A 522 -12.25 7.91 -24.38
C ARG A 522 -12.00 9.42 -24.46
N ILE A 523 -10.75 9.86 -24.27
CA ILE A 523 -10.39 11.28 -24.25
C ILE A 523 -9.94 11.70 -25.66
N ASP A 524 -10.85 12.31 -26.40
CA ASP A 524 -10.60 12.86 -27.75
C ASP A 524 -10.40 14.37 -27.75
N ASP A 525 -10.51 15.05 -26.60
CA ASP A 525 -10.33 16.50 -26.49
C ASP A 525 -9.66 16.87 -25.17
N ILE A 526 -8.56 17.63 -25.25
CA ILE A 526 -7.80 18.13 -24.10
C ILE A 526 -7.87 19.65 -24.15
N VAL A 527 -8.52 20.24 -23.15
CA VAL A 527 -8.62 21.70 -23.00
C VAL A 527 -7.81 22.12 -21.78
N ILE A 528 -6.75 22.89 -21.99
CA ILE A 528 -5.96 23.48 -20.92
C ILE A 528 -6.34 24.95 -20.82
N ALA A 529 -7.02 25.30 -19.72
CA ALA A 529 -7.36 26.69 -19.44
C ALA A 529 -6.11 27.46 -19.01
N GLY A 530 -5.81 28.58 -19.69
CA GLY A 530 -4.77 29.50 -19.25
C GLY A 530 -5.15 30.17 -17.92
N LYS A 531 -4.16 30.39 -17.04
CA LYS A 531 -4.33 31.34 -15.95
C LYS A 531 -4.39 32.73 -16.57
N LYS A 532 -5.40 33.53 -16.20
CA LYS A 532 -5.34 34.99 -16.44
C LYS A 532 -4.09 35.51 -15.73
N GLU A 533 -3.18 36.15 -16.47
CA GLU A 533 -2.33 37.16 -15.84
C GLU A 533 -3.29 38.24 -15.33
N GLU A 534 -3.38 38.41 -14.02
CA GLU A 534 -4.00 39.61 -13.48
C GLU A 534 -3.13 40.77 -13.96
N GLU A 535 -3.66 41.56 -14.90
CA GLU A 535 -3.11 42.87 -15.21
C GLU A 535 -2.96 43.60 -13.87
N SER A 536 -1.71 43.74 -13.44
CA SER A 536 -1.36 44.65 -12.37
C SER A 536 -1.82 46.01 -12.85
N LYS A 537 -2.95 46.49 -12.30
CA LYS A 537 -3.35 47.88 -12.43
C LYS A 537 -2.21 48.70 -11.85
N GLY A 538 -1.29 49.12 -12.71
CA GLY A 538 -0.34 50.16 -12.43
C GLY A 538 -1.15 51.36 -11.97
N GLY A 539 -0.99 51.70 -10.69
CA GLY A 539 -1.57 52.93 -10.16
C GLY A 539 -1.01 54.10 -10.95
N GLU A 540 -1.87 54.79 -11.67
CA GLU A 540 -1.59 56.14 -12.13
C GLU A 540 -1.48 57.03 -10.88
N LYS A 541 -0.34 57.73 -10.81
CA LYS A 541 -0.07 58.84 -9.90
C LYS A 541 -0.78 60.11 -10.35
#